data_AF-A0A972XZF3-F1
#
_entry.id   AF-A0A972XZF3-F1
#
_cell.length_a   1.000
_cell.length_b   1.000
_cell.length_c   1.000
_cell.angle_alpha   90.00
_cell.angle_beta   90.00
_cell.angle_gamma   90.00
#
_symmetry.space_group_name_H-M   'P 1'
#
loop_
_entity.id
_entity.type
_entity.pdbx_description
1 polymer ?
#
loop_
_entity_poly.entity_id
_entity_poly.type
_entity_poly.pdbx_seq_one_letter_code
_entity_poly.pdbx_strand_id
1 'polypeptide(L)'
;MRKNVMALVTLLLLNLLANAQSPNDCANAINVCGNGIISSNAVGAGTQELSNSNSCQSQENNSLWLKIKIKDGGTLGFILTPTSSSITIDYDFFVFGPNVSCGNIGQAIRCSTTNPQAAGQSSNQTGMNGSNSDDSEGPGANGNGFVEWLTVQPNEEYFIVLVALI
;
A
#
# COMPACT_ATOMS: atom_id res chain seq x y z
N MET A 1 40.41 26.19 15.65
CA MET A 1 40.49 24.72 15.59
C MET A 1 39.41 24.03 16.45
N ARG A 2 39.22 24.38 17.74
CA ARG A 2 38.21 23.72 18.62
C ARG A 2 36.74 23.84 18.18
N LYS A 3 36.32 24.99 17.60
CA LYS A 3 34.93 25.20 17.10
C LYS A 3 34.56 24.31 15.91
N ASN A 4 35.51 24.06 15.01
CA ASN A 4 35.27 23.24 13.81
C ASN A 4 35.20 21.75 14.15
N VAL A 5 35.94 21.31 15.18
CA VAL A 5 35.87 19.94 15.71
C VAL A 5 34.50 19.69 16.36
N MET A 6 33.98 20.64 17.13
CA MET A 6 32.67 20.52 17.76
C MET A 6 31.54 20.45 16.72
N ALA A 7 31.58 21.26 15.66
CA ALA A 7 30.63 21.19 14.55
C ALA A 7 30.67 19.85 13.80
N LEU A 8 31.87 19.27 13.61
CA LEU A 8 32.03 17.95 12.99
C LEU A 8 31.43 16.82 13.83
N VAL A 9 31.61 16.88 15.16
CA VAL A 9 31.06 15.88 16.10
C VAL A 9 29.53 15.95 16.12
N THR A 10 28.95 17.16 16.11
CA THR A 10 27.48 17.32 16.04
C THR A 10 26.92 16.78 14.72
N LEU A 11 27.60 17.00 13.59
CA LEU A 11 27.17 16.48 12.28
C LEU A 11 27.25 14.95 12.19
N LEU A 12 28.26 14.31 12.81
CA LEU A 12 28.36 12.85 12.89
C LEU A 12 27.25 12.23 13.78
N LEU A 13 26.88 12.90 14.88
CA LEU A 13 25.81 12.44 15.78
C LEU A 13 24.42 12.58 15.17
N LEU A 14 24.18 13.58 14.30
CA LEU A 14 22.90 13.71 13.57
C LEU A 14 22.67 12.56 12.56
N ASN A 15 23.73 12.05 11.93
CA ASN A 15 23.63 10.92 10.99
C ASN A 15 23.30 9.59 11.69
N LEU A 16 23.60 9.46 12.98
CA LEU A 16 23.29 8.26 13.77
C LEU A 16 21.82 8.21 14.24
N LEU A 17 21.07 9.32 14.10
CA LEU A 17 19.64 9.41 14.42
C LEU A 17 18.74 9.39 13.17
N ALA A 18 19.33 9.31 11.97
CA ALA A 18 18.59 9.14 10.74
C ALA A 18 18.07 7.68 10.67
N ASN A 19 16.91 7.44 11.26
CA ASN A 19 16.13 6.24 10.96
C ASN A 19 15.89 6.23 9.44
N ALA A 20 16.41 5.22 8.73
CA ALA A 20 16.00 4.98 7.36
C ALA A 20 14.48 4.77 7.39
N GLN A 21 13.72 5.67 6.76
CA GLN A 21 12.26 5.58 6.80
C GLN A 21 11.82 4.43 5.91
N SER A 22 11.25 3.41 6.56
CA SER A 22 10.59 2.31 5.87
C SER A 22 9.27 2.84 5.30
N PRO A 23 8.88 2.48 4.07
CA PRO A 23 7.64 2.92 3.45
C PRO A 23 6.44 2.10 3.96
N ASN A 24 6.40 1.79 5.26
CA ASN A 24 5.38 0.99 5.92
C ASN A 24 4.40 1.82 6.77
N ASP A 25 4.41 3.14 6.62
CA ASP A 25 3.43 4.07 7.18
C ASP A 25 2.90 4.99 6.08
N CYS A 26 1.67 5.48 6.19
CA CYS A 26 1.14 6.48 5.24
C CYS A 26 1.96 7.78 5.19
N ALA A 27 2.66 8.13 6.28
CA ALA A 27 3.49 9.32 6.37
C ALA A 27 4.75 9.23 5.50
N ASN A 28 5.21 8.00 5.25
CA ASN A 28 6.44 7.68 4.54
C ASN A 28 6.15 7.01 3.18
N ALA A 29 4.92 7.12 2.69
CA ALA A 29 4.47 6.50 1.45
C ALA A 29 5.35 6.88 0.26
N ILE A 30 5.66 5.90 -0.59
CA ILE A 30 6.43 6.14 -1.83
C ILE A 30 5.53 6.87 -2.82
N ASN A 31 5.93 8.09 -3.19
CA ASN A 31 5.27 8.81 -4.27
C ASN A 31 5.58 8.14 -5.61
N VAL A 32 4.56 7.60 -6.26
CA VAL A 32 4.70 6.94 -7.56
C VAL A 32 4.67 7.99 -8.67
N CYS A 33 5.84 8.27 -9.25
CA CYS A 33 5.99 9.17 -10.38
C CYS A 33 6.50 8.41 -11.63
N GLY A 34 5.59 8.09 -12.55
CA GLY A 34 5.92 7.43 -13.82
C GLY A 34 6.24 5.93 -13.68
N ASN A 35 7.01 5.39 -14.63
CA ASN A 35 7.19 3.95 -14.83
C ASN A 35 8.47 3.40 -14.15
N GLY A 36 8.85 3.99 -13.02
CA GLY A 36 10.03 3.55 -12.27
C GLY A 36 9.80 2.19 -11.61
N ILE A 37 10.88 1.42 -11.41
CA ILE A 37 10.84 0.23 -10.56
C ILE A 37 10.80 0.69 -9.11
N ILE A 38 9.80 0.23 -8.37
CA ILE A 38 9.73 0.40 -6.92
C ILE A 38 10.35 -0.87 -6.31
N SER A 39 11.51 -0.73 -5.68
CA SER A 39 12.16 -1.81 -4.94
C SER A 39 12.10 -1.47 -3.46
N SER A 40 11.30 -2.23 -2.70
CA SER A 40 11.18 -2.09 -1.26
C SER A 40 10.90 -3.45 -0.63
N ASN A 41 11.53 -3.70 0.51
CA ASN A 41 11.18 -4.79 1.41
C ASN A 41 10.34 -4.22 2.55
N ALA A 42 9.02 -4.25 2.40
CA ALA A 42 8.11 -3.96 3.49
C ALA A 42 8.34 -4.96 4.64
N VAL A 43 8.67 -4.45 5.83
CA VAL A 43 8.84 -5.26 7.04
C VAL A 43 8.12 -4.56 8.17
N GLY A 44 7.18 -5.28 8.80
CA GLY A 44 6.39 -4.76 9.90
C GLY A 44 5.40 -3.68 9.47
N ALA A 45 4.46 -3.40 10.39
CA ALA A 45 3.29 -2.57 10.14
C ALA A 45 3.53 -1.08 10.36
N GLY A 46 4.69 -0.69 10.91
CA GLY A 46 4.90 0.67 11.41
C GLY A 46 3.81 1.05 12.42
N THR A 47 3.10 2.13 12.11
CA THR A 47 1.90 2.64 12.76
C THR A 47 0.68 1.95 12.15
N GLN A 48 -0.13 1.31 12.97
CA GLN A 48 -1.31 0.62 12.48
C GLN A 48 -2.40 1.61 12.04
N GLU A 49 -2.56 1.81 10.73
CA GLU A 49 -3.53 2.70 10.12
C GLU A 49 -4.77 1.97 9.60
N LEU A 50 -4.71 0.65 9.42
CA LEU A 50 -5.84 -0.16 8.95
C LEU A 50 -6.86 -0.53 10.05
N SER A 51 -6.61 -0.19 11.31
CA SER A 51 -7.53 -0.47 12.41
C SER A 51 -8.84 0.31 12.30
N ASN A 52 -9.94 -0.40 12.04
CA ASN A 52 -11.29 0.16 11.85
C ASN A 52 -11.41 1.16 10.68
N SER A 53 -10.54 1.04 9.67
CA SER A 53 -10.53 1.90 8.49
C SER A 53 -10.74 1.13 7.18
N ASN A 54 -11.19 -0.12 7.24
CA ASN A 54 -11.48 -0.94 6.06
C ASN A 54 -12.68 -1.89 6.29
N SER A 55 -13.33 -2.33 5.20
CA SER A 55 -14.44 -3.30 5.23
C SER A 55 -13.98 -4.75 5.01
N CYS A 56 -12.70 -4.95 4.72
CA CYS A 56 -12.11 -6.24 4.38
C CYS A 56 -11.52 -6.99 5.59
N GLN A 57 -11.70 -6.48 6.81
CA GLN A 57 -11.39 -7.17 8.07
C GLN A 57 -9.93 -7.63 8.22
N SER A 58 -8.98 -6.86 7.69
CA SER A 58 -7.53 -7.12 7.85
C SER A 58 -6.81 -5.88 8.40
N GLN A 59 -5.55 -6.06 8.76
CA GLN A 59 -4.68 -5.09 9.42
C GLN A 59 -3.29 -5.11 8.79
N GLU A 60 -2.51 -4.05 8.98
CA GLU A 60 -1.14 -4.03 8.49
C GLU A 60 -0.28 -5.06 9.21
N ASN A 61 0.50 -5.81 8.43
CA ASN A 61 1.50 -6.76 8.90
C ASN A 61 2.85 -6.42 8.32
N ASN A 62 3.15 -6.85 7.09
CA ASN A 62 4.27 -6.31 6.32
C ASN A 62 3.67 -5.39 5.26
N SER A 63 3.65 -4.08 5.54
CA SER A 63 2.96 -3.09 4.71
C SER A 63 3.89 -2.25 3.84
N LEU A 64 3.44 -1.98 2.61
CA LEU A 64 4.04 -1.00 1.69
C LEU A 64 3.00 0.05 1.33
N TRP A 65 3.27 1.30 1.68
CA TRP A 65 2.44 2.44 1.32
C TRP A 65 2.96 3.13 0.06
N LEU A 66 2.05 3.33 -0.88
CA LEU A 66 2.26 4.05 -2.11
C LEU A 66 1.31 5.24 -2.14
N LYS A 67 1.76 6.36 -2.71
CA LYS A 67 0.91 7.52 -2.99
C LYS A 67 0.95 7.82 -4.49
N ILE A 68 -0.23 7.84 -5.12
CA ILE A 68 -0.37 8.11 -6.54
C ILE A 68 -1.09 9.44 -6.72
N LYS A 69 -0.57 10.29 -7.61
CA LYS A 69 -1.23 11.51 -8.06
C LYS A 69 -1.74 11.31 -9.49
N ILE A 70 -3.03 11.55 -9.68
CA ILE A 70 -3.69 11.44 -10.97
C ILE A 70 -3.35 12.67 -11.81
N LYS A 71 -2.67 12.44 -12.92
CA LYS A 71 -2.34 13.50 -13.89
C LYS A 71 -3.54 13.82 -14.78
N ASP A 72 -4.08 12.80 -15.40
CA ASP A 72 -5.20 12.86 -16.34
C ASP A 72 -6.33 11.97 -15.81
N GLY A 73 -7.58 12.43 -15.87
CA GLY A 73 -8.73 11.67 -15.41
C GLY A 73 -9.01 10.43 -16.26
N GLY A 74 -9.84 9.52 -15.76
CA GLY A 74 -10.12 8.25 -16.41
C GLY A 74 -10.37 7.16 -15.37
N THR A 75 -9.66 6.03 -15.52
CA THR A 75 -9.76 4.91 -14.60
C THR A 75 -8.42 4.58 -13.96
N LEU A 76 -8.44 4.28 -12.66
CA LEU A 76 -7.31 3.79 -11.89
C LEU A 76 -7.56 2.33 -11.54
N GLY A 77 -6.75 1.43 -12.08
CA GLY A 77 -6.72 0.01 -11.75
C GLY A 77 -5.29 -0.53 -11.80
N PHE A 78 -5.08 -1.70 -11.22
CA PHE A 78 -3.79 -2.37 -11.19
C PHE A 78 -3.94 -3.87 -11.00
N ILE A 79 -2.91 -4.62 -11.37
CA ILE A 79 -2.80 -6.05 -11.07
C ILE A 79 -1.51 -6.25 -10.29
N LEU A 80 -1.63 -6.75 -9.06
CA LEU A 80 -0.51 -7.24 -8.29
C LEU A 80 -0.20 -8.65 -8.76
N THR A 81 1.01 -8.85 -9.24
CA THR A 81 1.52 -10.16 -9.66
C THR A 81 2.70 -10.51 -8.78
N PRO A 82 2.54 -11.41 -7.80
CA PRO A 82 3.66 -11.90 -7.02
C PRO A 82 4.70 -12.57 -7.92
N THR A 83 5.98 -12.45 -7.58
CA THR A 83 7.08 -13.05 -8.37
C THR A 83 7.00 -14.58 -8.40
N SER A 84 6.52 -15.18 -7.32
CA SER A 84 6.21 -16.62 -7.26
C SER A 84 4.74 -16.82 -7.55
N SER A 85 4.40 -17.80 -8.41
CA SER A 85 3.02 -18.19 -8.71
C SER A 85 2.41 -19.17 -7.69
N SER A 86 3.06 -19.41 -6.55
CA SER A 86 2.50 -20.27 -5.50
C SER A 86 1.21 -19.69 -4.96
N ILE A 87 0.16 -20.51 -4.90
CA ILE A 87 -1.16 -20.12 -4.38
C ILE A 87 -1.15 -19.81 -2.87
N THR A 88 -0.06 -20.15 -2.19
CA THR A 88 0.14 -19.81 -0.78
C THR A 88 0.65 -18.39 -0.56
N ILE A 89 1.03 -17.68 -1.64
CA ILE A 89 1.46 -16.29 -1.53
C ILE A 89 0.22 -15.41 -1.56
N ASP A 90 0.02 -14.69 -0.47
CA ASP A 90 -1.17 -13.91 -0.20
C ASP A 90 -0.81 -12.43 -0.05
N TYR A 91 -1.36 -11.61 -0.95
CA TYR A 91 -1.22 -10.16 -0.90
C TYR A 91 -2.62 -9.56 -0.80
N ASP A 92 -2.82 -8.78 0.26
CA ASP A 92 -3.98 -7.94 0.43
C ASP A 92 -3.67 -6.52 -0.09
N PHE A 93 -4.70 -5.77 -0.44
CA PHE A 93 -4.53 -4.34 -0.69
C PHE A 93 -5.69 -3.49 -0.19
N PHE A 94 -5.39 -2.20 0.01
CA PHE A 94 -6.33 -1.16 0.40
C PHE A 94 -6.07 0.11 -0.38
N VAL A 95 -7.12 0.83 -0.76
CA VAL A 95 -7.03 2.14 -1.42
C VAL A 95 -7.80 3.17 -0.61
N PHE A 96 -7.17 4.31 -0.35
CA PHE A 96 -7.76 5.46 0.34
C PHE A 96 -7.70 6.69 -0.53
N GLY A 97 -8.74 7.52 -0.46
CA GLY A 97 -8.81 8.78 -1.20
C GLY A 97 -10.22 9.12 -1.66
N PRO A 98 -10.34 10.10 -2.57
CA PRO A 98 -9.26 10.99 -3.01
C PRO A 98 -8.83 12.01 -1.93
N ASN A 99 -7.60 12.50 -2.02
CA ASN A 99 -7.08 13.68 -1.32
C ASN A 99 -7.16 13.64 0.23
N VAL A 100 -7.12 12.45 0.81
CA VAL A 100 -7.06 12.29 2.27
C VAL A 100 -5.64 12.58 2.78
N SER A 101 -5.55 12.98 4.05
CA SER A 101 -4.26 13.18 4.73
C SER A 101 -3.93 11.98 5.61
N CYS A 102 -2.66 11.64 5.77
CA CYS A 102 -2.23 10.50 6.62
C CYS A 102 -2.77 10.57 8.07
N GLY A 103 -2.87 11.76 8.69
CA GLY A 103 -3.47 11.90 10.02
C GLY A 103 -5.00 11.73 10.08
N ASN A 104 -5.66 11.57 8.94
CA ASN A 104 -7.11 11.40 8.80
C ASN A 104 -7.43 10.65 7.50
N ILE A 105 -6.91 9.43 7.33
CA ILE A 105 -7.03 8.67 6.07
C ILE A 105 -8.47 8.25 5.75
N GLY A 106 -9.34 8.21 6.76
CA GLY A 106 -10.73 7.80 6.62
C GLY A 106 -10.90 6.29 6.43
N GLN A 107 -11.81 5.91 5.54
CA GLN A 107 -12.16 4.52 5.24
C GLN A 107 -11.61 4.13 3.87
N ALA A 108 -11.13 2.89 3.73
CA ALA A 108 -10.72 2.33 2.45
C ALA A 108 -11.92 2.31 1.49
N ILE A 109 -11.72 2.87 0.30
CA ILE A 109 -12.73 2.92 -0.77
C ILE A 109 -12.66 1.69 -1.68
N ARG A 110 -11.52 0.99 -1.67
CA ARG A 110 -11.32 -0.31 -2.30
C ARG A 110 -10.47 -1.19 -1.42
N CYS A 111 -10.79 -2.48 -1.31
CA CYS A 111 -9.88 -3.46 -0.72
C CYS A 111 -10.18 -4.87 -1.18
N SER A 112 -9.15 -5.71 -1.23
CA SER A 112 -9.30 -7.16 -1.33
C SER A 112 -8.40 -7.79 -0.29
N THR A 113 -8.98 -8.74 0.45
CA THR A 113 -8.27 -9.61 1.42
C THR A 113 -8.59 -11.08 1.15
N THR A 114 -8.82 -11.38 -0.12
CA THR A 114 -9.13 -12.73 -0.58
C THR A 114 -7.86 -13.56 -0.56
N ASN A 115 -7.80 -14.54 0.34
CA ASN A 115 -6.72 -15.51 0.38
C ASN A 115 -6.89 -16.50 -0.79
N PRO A 116 -5.94 -16.54 -1.75
CA PRO A 116 -6.13 -17.31 -2.99
C PRO A 116 -6.20 -18.83 -2.74
N GLN A 117 -5.47 -19.34 -1.74
CA GLN A 117 -5.55 -20.75 -1.35
C GLN A 117 -6.91 -21.11 -0.74
N ALA A 118 -7.42 -20.30 0.19
CA ALA A 118 -8.68 -20.53 0.87
C ALA A 118 -9.89 -20.40 -0.08
N ALA A 119 -9.81 -19.47 -1.04
CA ALA A 119 -10.83 -19.28 -2.07
C ALA A 119 -10.77 -20.34 -3.18
N GLY A 120 -9.77 -21.22 -3.19
CA GLY A 120 -9.60 -22.26 -4.22
C GLY A 120 -9.26 -21.71 -5.59
N GLN A 121 -8.59 -20.56 -5.65
CA GLN A 121 -8.18 -19.92 -6.90
C GLN A 121 -7.02 -20.67 -7.57
N SER A 122 -6.88 -20.48 -8.88
CA SER A 122 -5.76 -21.01 -9.67
C SER A 122 -4.61 -20.02 -9.84
N SER A 123 -4.80 -18.77 -9.43
CA SER A 123 -3.84 -17.67 -9.50
C SER A 123 -3.77 -16.96 -8.15
N ASN A 124 -2.63 -16.37 -7.83
CA ASN A 124 -2.41 -15.53 -6.65
C ASN A 124 -2.37 -14.03 -7.01
N GLN A 125 -2.90 -13.67 -8.18
CA GLN A 125 -3.03 -12.28 -8.59
C GLN A 125 -4.23 -11.64 -7.92
N THR A 126 -4.07 -10.39 -7.53
CA THR A 126 -5.15 -9.55 -6.99
C THR A 126 -5.10 -8.15 -7.59
N GLY A 127 -6.14 -7.35 -7.45
CA GLY A 127 -6.10 -5.93 -7.77
C GLY A 127 -7.45 -5.33 -8.10
N MET A 128 -7.46 -4.38 -9.03
CA MET A 128 -8.67 -3.68 -9.46
C MET A 128 -8.76 -3.63 -10.98
N ASN A 129 -9.92 -3.97 -11.53
CA ASN A 129 -10.14 -3.97 -12.98
C ASN A 129 -11.60 -3.57 -13.33
N GLY A 130 -11.89 -3.43 -14.62
CA GLY A 130 -13.23 -3.07 -15.11
C GLY A 130 -14.19 -4.24 -15.36
N SER A 131 -13.83 -5.47 -14.96
CA SER A 131 -14.68 -6.66 -15.12
C SER A 131 -15.39 -7.07 -13.83
N ASN A 132 -15.00 -6.49 -12.70
CA ASN A 132 -15.62 -6.68 -11.40
C ASN A 132 -16.49 -5.47 -11.03
N SER A 133 -17.37 -5.63 -10.04
CA SER A 133 -18.42 -4.66 -9.69
C SER A 133 -18.56 -4.42 -8.19
N ASP A 134 -17.85 -5.20 -7.39
CA ASP A 134 -17.74 -5.06 -5.96
C ASP A 134 -16.65 -4.03 -5.62
N ASP A 135 -16.89 -3.25 -4.57
CA ASP A 135 -15.92 -2.26 -4.07
C ASP A 135 -14.93 -2.90 -3.08
N SER A 136 -15.32 -4.02 -2.45
CA SER A 136 -14.53 -4.69 -1.42
C SER A 136 -14.85 -6.17 -1.32
N GLU A 137 -13.83 -6.99 -1.05
CA GLU A 137 -13.97 -8.45 -0.87
C GLU A 137 -12.98 -9.06 0.14
N GLY A 138 -13.23 -10.32 0.49
CA GLY A 138 -12.62 -11.04 1.60
C GLY A 138 -13.45 -10.96 2.89
N PRO A 139 -12.90 -11.36 4.05
CA PRO A 139 -11.57 -11.95 4.20
C PRO A 139 -11.53 -13.43 3.79
N GLY A 140 -10.32 -13.93 3.53
CA GLY A 140 -10.07 -15.35 3.36
C GLY A 140 -10.70 -15.90 2.07
N ALA A 141 -11.62 -16.85 2.20
CA ALA A 141 -12.21 -17.52 1.04
C ALA A 141 -13.26 -16.68 0.26
N ASN A 142 -13.60 -15.49 0.75
CA ASN A 142 -14.77 -14.72 0.29
C ASN A 142 -14.43 -13.71 -0.81
N GLY A 143 -14.05 -14.18 -2.00
CA GLY A 143 -13.81 -13.29 -3.14
C GLY A 143 -13.09 -13.97 -4.30
N ASN A 144 -12.79 -13.19 -5.33
CA ASN A 144 -12.11 -13.63 -6.54
C ASN A 144 -10.73 -12.99 -6.74
N GLY A 145 -10.27 -12.17 -5.78
CA GLY A 145 -9.00 -11.44 -5.82
C GLY A 145 -9.12 -10.06 -6.45
N PHE A 146 -10.27 -9.65 -7.02
CA PHE A 146 -10.38 -8.44 -7.80
C PHE A 146 -11.67 -7.66 -7.53
N VAL A 147 -11.50 -6.36 -7.26
CA VAL A 147 -12.61 -5.39 -7.13
C VAL A 147 -12.71 -4.49 -8.36
N GLU A 148 -13.76 -3.67 -8.42
CA GLU A 148 -13.92 -2.66 -9.48
C GLU A 148 -12.84 -1.57 -9.39
N TRP A 149 -12.28 -1.18 -10.53
CA TRP A 149 -11.41 0.00 -10.64
C TRP A 149 -12.08 1.31 -10.19
N LEU A 150 -11.29 2.36 -9.97
CA LEU A 150 -11.82 3.68 -9.61
C LEU A 150 -12.00 4.55 -10.85
N THR A 151 -13.09 5.32 -10.91
CA THR A 151 -13.18 6.49 -11.80
C THR A 151 -12.51 7.67 -11.11
N VAL A 152 -11.52 8.28 -11.78
CA VAL A 152 -10.64 9.29 -11.17
C VAL A 152 -10.57 10.58 -11.99
N GLN A 153 -10.26 11.69 -11.33
CA GLN A 153 -10.14 13.03 -11.92
C GLN A 153 -8.71 13.59 -11.80
N PRO A 154 -8.32 14.55 -12.67
CA PRO A 154 -7.03 15.23 -12.55
C PRO A 154 -6.82 15.85 -11.17
N ASN A 155 -5.60 15.73 -10.65
CA ASN A 155 -5.13 16.21 -9.35
C ASN A 155 -5.68 15.47 -8.13
N GLU A 156 -6.46 14.40 -8.30
CA GLU A 156 -6.76 13.51 -7.17
C GLU A 156 -5.51 12.74 -6.72
N GLU A 157 -5.37 12.54 -5.42
CA GLU A 157 -4.32 11.72 -4.82
C GLU A 157 -4.93 10.54 -4.07
N TYR A 158 -4.32 9.38 -4.21
CA TYR A 158 -4.75 8.14 -3.57
C TYR A 158 -3.59 7.48 -2.85
N PHE A 159 -3.85 6.93 -1.67
CA PHE A 159 -2.94 5.98 -1.03
C PHE A 159 -3.31 4.56 -1.45
N ILE A 160 -2.31 3.75 -1.73
CA ILE A 160 -2.44 2.31 -1.94
C ILE A 160 -1.54 1.61 -0.94
N VAL A 161 -2.11 0.70 -0.15
CA VAL A 161 -1.39 -0.10 0.83
C VAL A 161 -1.37 -1.53 0.35
N LEU A 162 -0.19 -2.11 0.26
CA LEU A 162 -0.03 -3.54 0.00
C LEU A 162 0.34 -4.20 1.32
N VAL A 163 -0.35 -5.28 1.68
CA VAL A 163 -0.06 -6.03 2.91
C VAL A 163 0.22 -7.49 2.54
N ALA A 164 1.37 -8.00 2.97
CA ALA A 164 1.69 -9.41 2.84
C ALA A 164 1.50 -10.12 4.18
N LEU A 165 0.77 -11.24 4.16
CA LEU A 165 0.70 -12.17 5.28
C LEU A 165 1.85 -13.17 5.16
N ILE A 166 2.63 -13.32 6.23
CA ILE A 166 3.74 -14.29 6.34
C ILE A 166 3.23 -15.70 6.65
#